data_AF-A0A7V4P358-F1
#
_entry.id   AF-A0A7V4P358-F1
#
_cell.length_a   1.000
_cell.length_b   1.000
_cell.length_c   1.000
_cell.angle_alpha   90.00
_cell.angle_beta   90.00
_cell.angle_gamma   90.00
#
_symmetry.space_group_name_H-M   'P 1'
#
loop_
_entity.id
_entity.type
_entity.pdbx_description
1 polymer ?
#
loop_
_entity_poly.entity_id
_entity_poly.type
_entity_poly.pdbx_seq_one_letter_code
_entity_poly.pdbx_strand_id
1 'polypeptide(L)'
;MTGCARFTSDNTAVEIPPPGAAEPTLAEMWLKSGYLYPGRDWLTLSWAGRALLGDEAWNVAADGSVADSSVFENRDVSTMPAGFFSGDGVFGPAPRGPWRVVRLKRGGGTPGFVGEDAGGRRWVVKPDAEGFDELGSAAEAIAARVYFGLGYRVPATHVVTIHGTGDAQWDGRRASASALLPGEPAGTWRMDRLRMRREVRALRLAAAWLNDTDRHDRNTLVTIEDGRARFWLIDFNGALGCWNGRPKAPWRGWRYAWDVEWQVLGALTLGLARPGYAADQPVISTAVGRLDSAFEPMTWRGQYPVTAFDRMTPADARWMVTRMLRLSEAQLDEVVAAGAYSRAEDSMYIRRVLGERRARIAAAVGGG
;
A
#
# COMPACT_ATOMS: atom_id res chain seq x y z
N MET A 1 0.47 -0.67 -38.25
CA MET A 1 0.36 -0.19 -36.86
C MET A 1 -1.10 -0.23 -36.40
N THR A 2 -1.68 -1.43 -36.30
CA THR A 2 -3.12 -1.65 -35.98
C THR A 2 -3.25 -2.65 -34.82
N GLY A 3 -2.39 -2.51 -33.80
CA GLY A 3 -2.31 -3.46 -32.69
C GLY A 3 -2.30 -2.86 -31.28
N CYS A 4 -2.12 -1.55 -31.10
CA CYS A 4 -1.88 -0.99 -29.74
C CYS A 4 -3.11 -0.46 -29.01
N ALA A 5 -4.20 -0.08 -29.71
CA ALA A 5 -5.37 0.51 -29.05
C ALA A 5 -6.12 -0.47 -28.13
N ARG A 6 -6.02 -1.79 -28.37
CA ARG A 6 -6.59 -2.80 -27.47
C ARG A 6 -5.75 -3.03 -26.21
N PHE A 7 -4.45 -2.72 -26.19
CA PHE A 7 -3.60 -2.95 -25.01
C PHE A 7 -3.73 -1.87 -23.93
N THR A 8 -4.31 -0.71 -24.25
CA THR A 8 -4.52 0.39 -23.31
C THR A 8 -5.70 0.11 -22.36
N SER A 9 -6.75 -0.60 -22.84
CA SER A 9 -7.93 -1.03 -22.07
C SER A 9 -7.98 -2.53 -21.74
N ASP A 10 -7.57 -3.42 -22.66
CA ASP A 10 -7.92 -4.85 -22.58
C ASP A 10 -6.91 -5.70 -21.81
N ASN A 11 -5.81 -5.13 -21.34
CA ASN A 11 -4.68 -5.91 -20.80
C ASN A 11 -4.90 -6.50 -19.39
N THR A 12 -6.14 -6.80 -19.03
CA THR A 12 -6.51 -7.63 -17.87
C THR A 12 -7.81 -8.44 -18.02
N ALA A 13 -8.53 -8.31 -19.15
CA ALA A 13 -9.61 -9.25 -19.53
C ALA A 13 -9.06 -10.49 -20.25
N VAL A 14 -7.76 -10.49 -20.59
CA VAL A 14 -7.06 -11.66 -21.12
C VAL A 14 -6.65 -12.53 -19.93
N GLU A 15 -7.26 -13.71 -19.87
CA GLU A 15 -6.86 -14.88 -19.09
C GLU A 15 -5.44 -14.75 -18.53
N ILE A 16 -5.33 -14.38 -17.26
CA ILE A 16 -4.06 -14.54 -16.56
C ILE A 16 -3.89 -16.06 -16.47
N PRO A 17 -2.78 -16.63 -16.98
CA PRO A 17 -2.56 -18.08 -16.89
C PRO A 17 -2.79 -18.53 -15.46
N PRO A 18 -3.38 -19.73 -15.27
CA PRO A 18 -3.93 -20.16 -13.99
C PRO A 18 -2.91 -20.04 -12.84
N PRO A 19 -3.38 -19.82 -11.60
CA PRO A 19 -2.53 -19.82 -10.42
C PRO A 19 -1.59 -21.02 -10.41
N GLY A 20 -0.29 -20.75 -10.41
CA GLY A 20 0.73 -21.79 -10.38
C GLY A 20 2.13 -21.29 -10.11
N ALA A 21 2.38 -19.98 -10.24
CA ALA A 21 3.62 -19.40 -9.75
C ALA A 21 3.58 -19.36 -8.22
N ALA A 22 4.46 -20.11 -7.57
CA ALA A 22 4.68 -20.02 -6.14
C ALA A 22 4.91 -18.55 -5.73
N GLU A 23 4.45 -18.18 -4.53
CA GLU A 23 4.81 -16.89 -3.94
C GLU A 23 6.33 -16.72 -3.98
N PRO A 24 6.85 -15.57 -4.43
CA PRO A 24 8.28 -15.35 -4.40
C PRO A 24 8.82 -15.44 -2.98
N THR A 25 9.95 -16.12 -2.82
CA THR A 25 10.70 -16.04 -1.56
C THR A 25 11.28 -14.64 -1.37
N LEU A 26 11.58 -14.26 -0.12
CA LEU A 26 12.24 -12.97 0.15
C LEU A 26 13.60 -12.87 -0.55
N ALA A 27 14.36 -13.96 -0.64
CA ALA A 27 15.65 -14.00 -1.34
C ALA A 27 15.49 -13.75 -2.85
N GLU A 28 14.50 -14.40 -3.48
CA GLU A 28 14.19 -14.14 -4.89
C GLU A 28 13.78 -12.70 -5.14
N MET A 29 13.00 -12.12 -4.23
CA MET A 29 12.62 -10.72 -4.31
C MET A 29 13.84 -9.81 -4.29
N TRP A 30 14.71 -9.94 -3.28
CA TRP A 30 15.91 -9.12 -3.16
C TRP A 30 16.85 -9.26 -4.36
N LEU A 31 17.06 -10.49 -4.83
CA LEU A 31 17.89 -10.74 -6.01
C LEU A 31 17.30 -10.06 -7.25
N LYS A 32 15.99 -10.19 -7.48
CA LYS A 32 15.32 -9.61 -8.64
C LYS A 32 15.28 -8.09 -8.59
N SER A 33 14.79 -7.51 -7.51
CA SER A 33 14.60 -6.07 -7.39
C SER A 33 15.92 -5.32 -7.21
N GLY A 34 16.89 -5.89 -6.48
CA GLY A 34 18.18 -5.25 -6.23
C GLY A 34 19.19 -5.39 -7.37
N TYR A 35 19.12 -6.47 -8.16
CA TYR A 35 20.17 -6.76 -9.17
C TYR A 35 19.62 -7.07 -10.56
N LEU A 36 18.69 -8.03 -10.69
CA LEU A 36 18.31 -8.53 -12.02
C LEU A 36 17.48 -7.52 -12.82
N TYR A 37 16.53 -6.83 -12.19
CA TYR A 37 15.75 -5.81 -12.89
C TYR A 37 16.59 -4.57 -13.25
N PRO A 38 17.38 -3.98 -12.34
CA PRO A 38 18.32 -2.92 -12.73
C PRO A 38 19.29 -3.35 -13.83
N GLY A 39 19.86 -4.57 -13.73
CA GLY A 39 20.75 -5.12 -14.75
C GLY A 39 20.08 -5.30 -16.11
N ARG A 40 18.86 -5.85 -16.14
CA ARG A 40 18.03 -5.93 -17.35
C ARG A 40 17.79 -4.55 -17.94
N ASP A 41 17.38 -3.60 -17.11
CA ASP A 41 17.03 -2.24 -17.54
C ASP A 41 18.24 -1.48 -18.09
N TRP A 42 19.43 -1.75 -17.56
CA TRP A 42 20.70 -1.25 -18.11
C TRP A 42 21.07 -1.90 -19.45
N LEU A 43 21.03 -3.24 -19.52
CA LEU A 43 21.37 -4.01 -20.74
C LEU A 43 20.41 -3.74 -21.90
N THR A 44 19.14 -3.50 -21.60
CA THR A 44 18.11 -3.14 -22.59
C THR A 44 18.15 -1.65 -22.97
N LEU A 45 19.13 -0.90 -22.47
CA LEU A 45 19.28 0.55 -22.68
C LEU A 45 17.98 1.32 -22.36
N SER A 46 17.20 0.82 -21.39
CA SER A 46 15.91 1.42 -21.08
C SER A 46 16.04 2.86 -20.61
N TRP A 47 17.13 3.18 -19.88
CA TRP A 47 17.46 4.54 -19.47
C TRP A 47 17.66 5.47 -20.68
N ALA A 48 18.35 5.02 -21.73
CA ALA A 48 18.59 5.81 -22.93
C ALA A 48 17.30 5.98 -23.74
N GLY A 49 16.52 4.90 -23.88
CA GLY A 49 15.20 4.95 -24.51
C GLY A 49 14.28 5.95 -23.83
N ARG A 50 14.24 5.97 -22.49
CA ARG A 50 13.46 6.95 -21.71
C ARG A 50 13.92 8.38 -21.93
N ALA A 51 15.23 8.60 -21.97
CA ALA A 51 15.79 9.94 -22.17
C ALA A 51 15.53 10.47 -23.59
N LEU A 52 15.58 9.61 -24.61
CA LEU A 52 15.45 10.00 -26.02
C LEU A 52 14.00 10.03 -26.52
N LEU A 53 13.16 9.09 -26.07
CA LEU A 53 11.81 8.87 -26.59
C LEU A 53 10.70 9.19 -25.56
N GLY A 54 11.08 9.55 -24.34
CA GLY A 54 10.15 9.68 -23.22
C GLY A 54 9.79 8.34 -22.57
N ASP A 55 8.99 8.41 -21.51
CA ASP A 55 8.50 7.24 -20.78
C ASP A 55 7.02 7.39 -20.43
N GLU A 56 6.18 7.81 -21.38
CA GLU A 56 4.75 7.95 -21.10
C GLU A 56 4.12 6.60 -20.75
N ALA A 57 3.19 6.62 -19.78
CA ALA A 57 2.43 5.44 -19.44
C ALA A 57 1.49 5.07 -20.60
N TRP A 58 1.44 3.80 -20.95
CA TRP A 58 0.71 3.31 -22.13
C TRP A 58 -0.83 3.34 -22.00
N ASN A 59 -1.40 3.51 -20.81
CA ASN A 59 -2.82 3.35 -20.53
C ASN A 59 -3.48 4.66 -20.11
N VAL A 60 -2.96 5.76 -20.65
CA VAL A 60 -3.43 7.12 -20.38
C VAL A 60 -4.41 7.51 -21.48
N ALA A 61 -5.61 7.93 -21.08
CA ALA A 61 -6.61 8.46 -22.01
C ALA A 61 -6.21 9.87 -22.51
N ALA A 62 -6.88 10.36 -23.55
CA ALA A 62 -6.56 11.65 -24.16
C ALA A 62 -6.69 12.84 -23.18
N ASP A 63 -7.52 12.72 -22.15
CA ASP A 63 -7.71 13.71 -21.08
C ASP A 63 -6.70 13.55 -19.93
N GLY A 64 -5.74 12.62 -20.03
CA GLY A 64 -4.78 12.30 -18.98
C GLY A 64 -5.33 11.41 -17.87
N SER A 65 -6.57 10.90 -17.99
CA SER A 65 -7.14 9.97 -17.01
C SER A 65 -6.66 8.53 -17.22
N VAL A 66 -6.97 7.66 -16.26
CA VAL A 66 -6.80 6.21 -16.34
C VAL A 66 -8.18 5.60 -16.30
N ALA A 67 -8.52 4.80 -17.30
CA ALA A 67 -9.81 4.10 -17.38
C ALA A 67 -9.91 2.95 -16.37
N ASP A 68 -11.13 2.51 -16.10
CA ASP A 68 -11.39 1.32 -15.28
C ASP A 68 -10.74 0.08 -15.88
N SER A 69 -10.20 -0.76 -15.00
CA SER A 69 -9.52 -2.02 -15.36
C SER A 69 -9.57 -3.01 -14.21
N SER A 70 -8.98 -4.20 -14.37
CA SER A 70 -8.84 -5.16 -13.26
C SER A 70 -7.89 -4.69 -12.16
N VAL A 71 -7.07 -3.67 -12.40
CA VAL A 71 -6.10 -3.12 -11.44
C VAL A 71 -6.64 -1.90 -10.70
N PHE A 72 -7.44 -1.10 -11.39
CA PHE A 72 -7.81 0.22 -10.94
C PHE A 72 -9.25 0.55 -11.30
N GLU A 73 -9.89 1.34 -10.46
CA GLU A 73 -11.21 1.90 -10.67
C GLU A 73 -11.13 3.41 -10.49
N ASN A 74 -11.51 4.18 -11.51
CA ASN A 74 -11.47 5.63 -11.54
C ASN A 74 -12.64 6.23 -10.74
N ARG A 75 -12.69 5.89 -9.46
CA ARG A 75 -13.74 6.30 -8.52
C ARG A 75 -13.78 7.82 -8.40
N ASP A 76 -14.98 8.38 -8.47
CA ASP A 76 -15.21 9.78 -8.12
C ASP A 76 -15.60 9.90 -6.65
N VAL A 77 -14.60 10.13 -5.80
CA VAL A 77 -14.80 10.28 -4.35
C VAL A 77 -15.64 11.50 -3.99
N SER A 78 -15.78 12.49 -4.89
CA SER A 78 -16.61 13.68 -4.61
C SER A 78 -18.11 13.37 -4.56
N THR A 79 -18.53 12.24 -5.13
CA THR A 79 -19.92 11.78 -5.13
C THR A 79 -20.29 10.95 -3.89
N MET A 80 -19.31 10.63 -3.03
CA MET A 80 -19.54 9.81 -1.85
C MET A 80 -20.21 10.64 -0.74
N PRO A 81 -21.26 10.10 -0.08
CA PRO A 81 -21.95 10.82 0.98
C PRO A 81 -21.05 11.03 2.21
N ALA A 82 -21.43 11.98 3.07
CA ALA A 82 -20.77 12.15 4.37
C ALA A 82 -20.87 10.87 5.21
N GLY A 83 -19.79 10.55 5.93
CA GLY A 83 -19.64 9.31 6.70
C GLY A 83 -19.27 8.09 5.87
N PHE A 84 -19.10 8.21 4.54
CA PHE A 84 -18.79 7.07 3.70
C PHE A 84 -17.47 6.41 4.06
N PHE A 85 -16.44 7.17 4.47
CA PHE A 85 -15.15 6.57 4.81
C PHE A 85 -15.05 6.08 6.26
N SER A 86 -15.98 6.44 7.14
CA SER A 86 -15.99 6.03 8.53
C SER A 86 -16.85 4.78 8.77
N GLY A 87 -16.62 4.11 9.91
CA GLY A 87 -17.39 2.93 10.32
C GLY A 87 -17.53 1.86 9.23
N ASP A 88 -18.79 1.49 8.97
CA ASP A 88 -19.20 0.47 8.01
C ASP A 88 -19.28 0.97 6.55
N GLY A 89 -19.02 2.24 6.27
CA GLY A 89 -19.28 2.85 4.96
C GLY A 89 -18.63 2.13 3.76
N VAL A 90 -17.38 2.46 3.40
CA VAL A 90 -16.65 1.91 2.23
C VAL A 90 -16.68 0.38 2.18
N PHE A 91 -16.67 -0.28 3.34
CA PHE A 91 -16.41 -1.71 3.48
C PHE A 91 -17.61 -2.55 3.88
N GLY A 92 -18.79 -1.94 3.98
CA GLY A 92 -19.99 -2.60 4.46
C GLY A 92 -19.91 -2.95 5.96
N PRO A 93 -20.86 -3.76 6.45
CA PRO A 93 -20.99 -4.01 7.89
C PRO A 93 -19.74 -4.70 8.46
N ALA A 94 -19.26 -4.20 9.60
CA ALA A 94 -18.23 -4.86 10.40
C ALA A 94 -18.60 -6.33 10.71
N PRO A 95 -17.60 -7.20 10.90
CA PRO A 95 -17.87 -8.59 11.19
C PRO A 95 -18.55 -8.78 12.56
N ARG A 96 -19.47 -9.74 12.64
CA ARG A 96 -20.30 -9.99 13.83
C ARG A 96 -19.99 -11.33 14.47
N GLY A 97 -19.96 -11.35 15.80
CA GLY A 97 -19.88 -12.60 16.55
C GLY A 97 -21.20 -13.38 16.60
N PRO A 98 -21.18 -14.65 17.04
CA PRO A 98 -19.98 -15.42 17.36
C PRO A 98 -19.18 -15.81 16.09
N TRP A 99 -17.89 -16.06 16.27
CA TRP A 99 -17.00 -16.45 15.18
C TRP A 99 -16.64 -17.93 15.26
N ARG A 100 -16.44 -18.57 14.10
CA ARG A 100 -15.81 -19.89 13.99
C ARG A 100 -14.37 -19.74 13.51
N VAL A 101 -13.39 -20.15 14.32
CA VAL A 101 -11.98 -20.15 13.91
C VAL A 101 -11.73 -21.27 12.91
N VAL A 102 -11.37 -20.91 11.68
CA VAL A 102 -11.13 -21.84 10.57
C VAL A 102 -9.67 -22.28 10.53
N ARG A 103 -8.73 -21.36 10.78
CA ARG A 103 -7.30 -21.65 10.67
C ARG A 103 -6.48 -20.71 11.55
N LEU A 104 -5.52 -21.24 12.30
CA LEU A 104 -4.51 -20.42 12.97
C LEU A 104 -3.40 -20.05 11.98
N LYS A 105 -3.02 -18.77 11.94
CA LYS A 105 -1.90 -18.26 11.15
C LYS A 105 -0.65 -18.24 12.04
N ARG A 106 0.17 -19.28 11.90
CA ARG A 106 1.46 -19.42 12.60
C ARG A 106 2.67 -18.88 11.82
N GLY A 107 2.47 -18.36 10.59
CA GLY A 107 3.54 -17.83 9.73
C GLY A 107 3.30 -16.38 9.29
N GLY A 108 4.38 -15.60 9.15
CA GLY A 108 4.36 -14.15 8.92
C GLY A 108 4.87 -13.36 10.14
N GLY A 109 5.02 -12.04 10.01
CA GLY A 109 5.57 -11.18 11.07
C GLY A 109 4.68 -11.00 12.30
N THR A 110 3.37 -11.26 12.18
CA THR A 110 2.38 -11.09 13.26
C THR A 110 1.47 -12.32 13.34
N PRO A 111 1.30 -12.95 14.53
CA PRO A 111 0.34 -14.03 14.74
C PRO A 111 -1.09 -13.59 14.38
N GLY A 112 -1.93 -14.51 13.93
CA GLY A 112 -3.33 -14.21 13.63
C GLY A 112 -4.14 -15.46 13.37
N PHE A 113 -5.36 -15.31 12.89
CA PHE A 113 -6.20 -16.43 12.49
C PHE A 113 -7.12 -16.06 11.34
N VAL A 114 -7.65 -17.08 10.65
CA VAL A 114 -8.78 -16.95 9.74
C VAL A 114 -10.02 -17.37 10.50
N GLY A 115 -10.99 -16.48 10.60
CA GLY A 115 -12.26 -16.72 11.26
C GLY A 115 -13.44 -16.49 10.31
N GLU A 116 -14.54 -17.18 10.54
CA GLU A 116 -15.82 -16.98 9.88
C GLU A 116 -16.76 -16.27 10.86
N ASP A 117 -17.35 -15.15 10.45
CA ASP A 117 -18.30 -14.37 11.25
C ASP A 117 -19.70 -15.02 11.24
N ALA A 118 -20.62 -14.54 12.07
CA ALA A 118 -21.99 -15.05 12.14
C ALA A 118 -22.80 -14.88 10.83
N GLY A 119 -22.32 -14.02 9.92
CA GLY A 119 -22.88 -13.85 8.58
C GLY A 119 -22.25 -14.78 7.53
N GLY A 120 -21.36 -15.69 7.93
CA GLY A 120 -20.66 -16.61 7.03
C GLY A 120 -19.49 -15.98 6.25
N ARG A 121 -19.13 -14.72 6.52
CA ARG A 121 -17.98 -14.08 5.85
C ARG A 121 -16.70 -14.48 6.55
N ARG A 122 -15.66 -14.77 5.76
CA ARG A 122 -14.33 -15.15 6.26
C ARG A 122 -13.40 -13.94 6.31
N TRP A 123 -12.61 -13.86 7.37
CA TRP A 123 -11.71 -12.74 7.64
C TRP A 123 -10.36 -13.24 8.11
N VAL A 124 -9.30 -12.54 7.71
CA VAL A 124 -7.99 -12.64 8.32
C VAL A 124 -7.94 -11.64 9.48
N VAL A 125 -7.84 -12.15 10.69
CA VAL A 125 -7.76 -11.37 11.92
C VAL A 125 -6.32 -11.33 12.40
N LYS A 126 -5.78 -10.13 12.58
CA LYS A 126 -4.43 -9.86 13.06
C LYS A 126 -4.50 -8.99 14.32
N PRO A 127 -4.33 -9.55 15.53
CA PRO A 127 -4.21 -8.76 16.74
C PRO A 127 -3.03 -7.79 16.66
N ASP A 128 -3.17 -6.66 17.35
CA ASP A 128 -2.03 -5.77 17.55
C ASP A 128 -0.95 -6.46 18.39
N ALA A 129 0.30 -6.05 18.16
CA ALA A 129 1.42 -6.57 18.92
C ALA A 129 1.33 -6.08 20.38
N GLU A 130 1.72 -6.95 21.30
CA GLU A 130 1.75 -6.61 22.73
C GLU A 130 2.56 -5.34 23.00
N GLY A 131 1.95 -4.40 23.72
CA GLY A 131 2.51 -3.08 24.04
C GLY A 131 2.37 -2.02 22.94
N PHE A 132 1.81 -2.37 21.79
CA PHE A 132 1.59 -1.47 20.64
C PHE A 132 0.16 -1.60 20.12
N ASP A 133 -0.78 -1.58 21.06
CA ASP A 133 -2.20 -1.48 20.74
C ASP A 133 -2.42 -0.26 19.85
N GLU A 134 -3.36 -0.43 18.93
CA GLU A 134 -3.78 0.54 17.93
C GLU A 134 -2.83 0.72 16.73
N LEU A 135 -1.55 0.41 16.87
CA LEU A 135 -0.54 0.69 15.84
C LEU A 135 -0.79 -0.04 14.50
N GLY A 136 -0.86 -1.37 14.55
CA GLY A 136 -0.98 -2.19 13.35
C GLY A 136 -2.36 -2.09 12.73
N SER A 137 -3.40 -2.20 13.56
CA SER A 137 -4.77 -2.25 13.09
C SER A 137 -5.34 -0.89 12.67
N ALA A 138 -4.87 0.24 13.24
CA ALA A 138 -5.21 1.56 12.70
C ALA A 138 -4.51 1.81 11.36
N ALA A 139 -3.24 1.42 11.22
CA ALA A 139 -2.53 1.50 9.94
C ALA A 139 -3.24 0.72 8.84
N GLU A 140 -3.68 -0.52 9.13
CA GLU A 140 -4.48 -1.34 8.21
C GLU A 140 -5.79 -0.66 7.81
N ALA A 141 -6.56 -0.16 8.77
CA ALA A 141 -7.87 0.45 8.51
C ALA A 141 -7.78 1.78 7.72
N ILE A 142 -6.82 2.63 8.05
CA ILE A 142 -6.61 3.95 7.43
C ILE A 142 -6.04 3.78 6.02
N ALA A 143 -4.97 3.00 5.87
CA ALA A 143 -4.29 2.85 4.58
C ALA A 143 -5.20 2.19 3.55
N ALA A 144 -5.97 1.17 3.94
CA ALA A 144 -6.95 0.54 3.04
C ALA A 144 -7.94 1.58 2.48
N ARG A 145 -8.49 2.46 3.33
CA ARG A 145 -9.44 3.49 2.91
C ARG A 145 -8.82 4.56 2.02
N VAL A 146 -7.60 5.00 2.31
CA VAL A 146 -6.87 5.93 1.43
C VAL A 146 -6.64 5.28 0.06
N TYR A 147 -6.13 4.05 0.00
CA TYR A 147 -5.93 3.35 -1.27
C TYR A 147 -7.24 3.12 -2.02
N PHE A 148 -8.33 2.79 -1.32
CA PHE A 148 -9.66 2.70 -1.92
C PHE A 148 -10.08 4.02 -2.57
N GLY A 149 -9.96 5.14 -1.85
CA GLY A 149 -10.30 6.47 -2.35
C GLY A 149 -9.45 6.91 -3.54
N LEU A 150 -8.19 6.49 -3.58
CA LEU A 150 -7.30 6.75 -4.72
C LEU A 150 -7.67 5.93 -5.96
N GLY A 151 -8.43 4.83 -5.82
CA GLY A 151 -8.95 4.00 -6.91
C GLY A 151 -8.42 2.57 -6.95
N TYR A 152 -7.61 2.16 -5.96
CA TYR A 152 -7.11 0.79 -5.87
C TYR A 152 -8.16 -0.13 -5.24
N ARG A 153 -8.10 -1.42 -5.58
CA ARG A 153 -8.88 -2.44 -4.89
C ARG A 153 -8.13 -2.93 -3.65
N VAL A 154 -8.83 -2.97 -2.54
CA VAL A 154 -8.33 -3.37 -1.22
C VAL A 154 -9.37 -4.26 -0.53
N PRO A 155 -8.97 -5.16 0.38
CA PRO A 155 -9.93 -5.90 1.20
C PRO A 155 -10.67 -4.96 2.15
N ALA A 156 -11.94 -5.27 2.40
CA ALA A 156 -12.70 -4.66 3.48
C ALA A 156 -11.95 -4.86 4.80
N THR A 157 -11.63 -3.77 5.50
CA THR A 157 -10.80 -3.80 6.71
C THR A 157 -11.45 -3.02 7.84
N HIS A 158 -11.69 -3.71 8.96
CA HIS A 158 -12.27 -3.15 10.19
C HIS A 158 -11.31 -3.32 11.36
N VAL A 159 -11.37 -2.37 12.30
CA VAL A 159 -10.83 -2.55 13.65
C VAL A 159 -11.86 -3.31 14.48
N VAL A 160 -11.43 -4.35 15.19
CA VAL A 160 -12.27 -5.18 16.05
C VAL A 160 -11.59 -5.44 17.40
N THR A 161 -12.37 -5.82 18.40
CA THR A 161 -11.87 -6.31 19.68
C THR A 161 -12.29 -7.75 19.86
N ILE A 162 -11.35 -8.61 20.26
CA ILE A 162 -11.58 -10.04 20.46
C ILE A 162 -12.19 -10.25 21.85
N HIS A 163 -13.28 -10.99 21.95
CA HIS A 163 -13.95 -11.33 23.21
C HIS A 163 -14.59 -12.72 23.12
N GLY A 164 -14.82 -13.34 24.28
CA GLY A 164 -15.59 -14.58 24.40
C GLY A 164 -14.80 -15.83 23.98
N THR A 165 -13.47 -15.75 23.90
CA THR A 165 -12.61 -16.91 23.65
C THR A 165 -12.38 -17.74 24.92
N GLY A 166 -12.54 -17.12 26.11
CA GLY A 166 -12.19 -17.75 27.38
C GLY A 166 -10.68 -17.83 27.63
N ASP A 167 -9.88 -17.24 26.74
CA ASP A 167 -8.43 -17.17 26.82
C ASP A 167 -8.00 -15.71 27.00
N ALA A 168 -7.38 -15.43 28.15
CA ALA A 168 -6.90 -14.09 28.50
C ALA A 168 -5.80 -13.57 27.54
N GLN A 169 -5.15 -14.45 26.77
CA GLN A 169 -4.19 -14.06 25.73
C GLN A 169 -4.86 -13.42 24.51
N TRP A 170 -6.17 -13.58 24.34
CA TRP A 170 -6.93 -13.10 23.20
C TRP A 170 -8.03 -12.12 23.61
N ASP A 171 -8.76 -12.40 24.68
CA ASP A 171 -9.87 -11.57 25.13
C ASP A 171 -9.42 -10.16 25.53
N GLY A 172 -10.11 -9.15 25.04
CA GLY A 172 -9.79 -7.73 25.21
C GLY A 172 -8.80 -7.18 24.19
N ARG A 173 -8.15 -8.02 23.37
CA ARG A 173 -7.15 -7.54 22.40
C ARG A 173 -7.81 -6.91 21.18
N ARG A 174 -7.28 -5.76 20.80
CA ARG A 174 -7.57 -5.10 19.52
C ARG A 174 -6.93 -5.85 18.37
N ALA A 175 -7.61 -5.89 17.23
CA ALA A 175 -7.14 -6.51 16.01
C ALA A 175 -7.64 -5.77 14.76
N SER A 176 -6.96 -5.96 13.64
CA SER A 176 -7.57 -5.72 12.33
C SER A 176 -8.24 -7.00 11.84
N ALA A 177 -9.41 -6.85 11.21
CA ALA A 177 -10.11 -7.88 10.49
C ALA A 177 -10.21 -7.47 9.02
N SER A 178 -9.44 -8.14 8.15
CA SER A 178 -9.48 -7.94 6.71
C SER A 178 -10.23 -9.07 6.03
N ALA A 179 -11.24 -8.76 5.24
CA ALA A 179 -12.07 -9.75 4.56
C ALA A 179 -11.23 -10.61 3.62
N LEU A 180 -11.54 -11.90 3.58
CA LEU A 180 -11.03 -12.77 2.53
C LEU A 180 -11.63 -12.32 1.20
N LEU A 181 -10.78 -12.16 0.19
CA LEU A 181 -11.17 -11.58 -1.08
C LEU A 181 -12.13 -12.49 -1.86
N PRO A 182 -13.11 -11.92 -2.59
CA PRO A 182 -14.05 -12.68 -3.40
C PRO A 182 -13.37 -13.29 -4.63
N GLY A 183 -13.96 -14.36 -5.16
CA GLY A 183 -13.44 -15.10 -6.30
C GLY A 183 -12.36 -16.12 -5.93
N GLU A 184 -11.86 -16.84 -6.93
CA GLU A 184 -10.81 -17.85 -6.77
C GLU A 184 -9.43 -17.18 -6.68
N PRO A 185 -8.64 -17.40 -5.61
CA PRO A 185 -7.30 -16.83 -5.50
C PRO A 185 -6.37 -17.33 -6.61
N ALA A 186 -5.79 -16.40 -7.37
CA ALA A 186 -4.86 -16.65 -8.47
C ALA A 186 -3.38 -16.41 -8.11
N GLY A 187 -3.08 -16.18 -6.83
CA GLY A 187 -1.73 -15.87 -6.34
C GLY A 187 -1.40 -14.38 -6.42
N THR A 188 -0.13 -14.04 -6.21
CA THR A 188 0.32 -12.64 -6.19
C THR A 188 0.70 -12.15 -7.59
N TRP A 189 0.59 -10.84 -7.82
CA TRP A 189 1.01 -10.23 -9.08
C TRP A 189 2.32 -9.46 -8.94
N ARG A 190 3.13 -9.53 -10.00
CA ARG A 190 4.44 -8.87 -10.08
C ARG A 190 4.25 -7.41 -10.47
N MET A 191 4.69 -6.48 -9.63
CA MET A 191 4.60 -5.04 -9.94
C MET A 191 5.39 -4.69 -11.21
N ASP A 192 6.52 -5.35 -11.43
CA ASP A 192 7.36 -5.17 -12.62
C ASP A 192 6.65 -5.52 -13.94
N ARG A 193 5.66 -6.44 -13.94
CA ARG A 193 4.89 -6.80 -15.15
C ARG A 193 3.94 -5.67 -15.58
N LEU A 194 3.52 -4.83 -14.63
CA LEU A 194 2.63 -3.70 -14.86
C LEU A 194 3.38 -2.37 -14.82
N ARG A 195 4.71 -2.37 -14.92
CA ARG A 195 5.56 -1.17 -14.77
C ARG A 195 5.34 -0.06 -15.80
N MET A 196 4.57 -0.34 -16.86
CA MET A 196 4.21 0.66 -17.87
C MET A 196 2.86 1.36 -17.59
N ARG A 197 2.13 0.93 -16.54
CA ARG A 197 0.82 1.48 -16.19
C ARG A 197 0.94 2.68 -15.25
N ARG A 198 0.20 3.75 -15.54
CA ARG A 198 0.22 5.00 -14.74
C ARG A 198 -0.12 4.76 -13.28
N GLU A 199 -1.18 4.01 -13.00
CA GLU A 199 -1.63 3.69 -11.65
C GLU A 199 -0.59 2.88 -10.86
N VAL A 200 0.23 2.04 -11.50
CA VAL A 200 1.25 1.26 -10.80
C VAL A 200 2.52 2.09 -10.58
N ARG A 201 2.85 2.96 -11.53
CA ARG A 201 3.98 3.91 -11.40
C ARG A 201 3.71 4.94 -10.30
N ALA A 202 2.55 5.58 -10.36
CA ALA A 202 2.19 6.66 -9.45
C ALA A 202 1.74 6.19 -8.06
N LEU A 203 1.49 4.87 -7.88
CA LEU A 203 1.34 4.24 -6.56
C LEU A 203 2.50 4.58 -5.62
N ARG A 204 3.69 4.90 -6.16
CA ARG A 204 4.82 5.43 -5.39
C ARG A 204 4.44 6.61 -4.50
N LEU A 205 3.73 7.61 -5.05
CA LEU A 205 3.35 8.79 -4.25
C LEU A 205 2.26 8.47 -3.23
N ALA A 206 1.34 7.56 -3.55
CA ALA A 206 0.35 7.09 -2.57
C ALA A 206 1.02 6.37 -1.39
N ALA A 207 1.99 5.49 -1.69
CA ALA A 207 2.80 4.84 -0.68
C ALA A 207 3.66 5.85 0.10
N ALA A 208 4.24 6.85 -0.58
CA ALA A 208 4.95 7.94 0.07
C ALA A 208 4.04 8.74 1.00
N TRP A 209 2.80 9.06 0.59
CA TRP A 209 1.85 9.78 1.44
C TRP A 209 1.58 9.03 2.75
N LEU A 210 1.33 7.73 2.66
CA LEU A 210 1.06 6.88 3.81
C LEU A 210 2.31 6.39 4.55
N ASN A 211 3.51 6.70 4.05
CA ASN A 211 4.75 6.02 4.44
C ASN A 211 4.63 4.48 4.42
N ASP A 212 3.93 3.94 3.42
CA ASP A 212 3.73 2.52 3.20
C ASP A 212 4.96 1.90 2.56
N THR A 213 5.89 1.51 3.41
CA THR A 213 7.20 1.00 2.98
C THR A 213 7.15 -0.45 2.54
N ASP A 214 5.99 -1.11 2.55
CA ASP A 214 5.86 -2.54 2.27
C ASP A 214 5.07 -2.84 0.99
N ARG A 215 5.01 -1.89 0.05
CA ARG A 215 4.45 -2.15 -1.28
C ARG A 215 5.43 -2.99 -2.11
N HIS A 216 5.13 -4.27 -2.28
CA HIS A 216 5.92 -5.20 -3.10
C HIS A 216 5.10 -6.42 -3.56
N ASP A 217 5.69 -7.28 -4.40
CA ASP A 217 5.06 -8.45 -5.05
C ASP A 217 4.35 -9.47 -4.13
N ARG A 218 4.56 -9.48 -2.80
CA ARG A 218 3.85 -10.39 -1.88
C ARG A 218 2.67 -9.73 -1.19
N ASN A 219 2.62 -8.41 -1.19
CA ASN A 219 1.52 -7.62 -0.65
C ASN A 219 0.54 -7.23 -1.76
N THR A 220 0.38 -8.14 -2.71
CA THR A 220 -0.51 -8.07 -3.85
C THR A 220 -1.25 -9.39 -3.99
N LEU A 221 -2.50 -9.37 -4.46
CA LEU A 221 -3.24 -10.59 -4.76
C LEU A 221 -4.04 -10.44 -6.04
N VAL A 222 -4.23 -11.53 -6.76
CA VAL A 222 -5.19 -11.65 -7.85
C VAL A 222 -6.29 -12.61 -7.44
N THR A 223 -7.53 -12.26 -7.73
CA THR A 223 -8.66 -13.20 -7.68
C THR A 223 -9.34 -13.29 -9.04
N ILE A 224 -9.93 -14.44 -9.37
CA ILE A 224 -10.73 -14.65 -10.57
C ILE A 224 -12.21 -14.71 -10.17
N GLU A 225 -13.01 -13.84 -10.78
CA GLU A 225 -14.45 -13.77 -10.57
C GLU A 225 -15.13 -13.66 -11.94
N ASP A 226 -16.04 -14.59 -12.25
CA ASP A 226 -16.73 -14.68 -13.54
C ASP A 226 -15.76 -14.63 -14.74
N GLY A 227 -14.65 -15.37 -14.64
CA GLY A 227 -13.60 -15.43 -15.66
C GLY A 227 -12.74 -14.15 -15.77
N ARG A 228 -12.95 -13.15 -14.91
CA ARG A 228 -12.19 -11.89 -14.92
C ARG A 228 -11.24 -11.83 -13.74
N ALA A 229 -9.99 -11.46 -14.02
CA ALA A 229 -9.03 -11.17 -12.96
C ALA A 229 -9.36 -9.85 -12.25
N ARG A 230 -9.13 -9.79 -10.94
CA ARG A 230 -9.14 -8.58 -10.13
C ARG A 230 -7.85 -8.53 -9.31
N PHE A 231 -7.16 -7.40 -9.37
CA PHE A 231 -5.89 -7.18 -8.72
C PHE A 231 -6.11 -6.33 -7.48
N TRP A 232 -5.56 -6.79 -6.37
CA TRP A 232 -5.75 -6.22 -5.05
C TRP A 232 -4.42 -5.81 -4.46
N LEU A 233 -4.43 -4.71 -3.73
CA LEU A 233 -3.41 -4.41 -2.73
C LEU A 233 -3.86 -5.01 -1.40
N ILE A 234 -2.96 -5.68 -0.71
CA ILE A 234 -3.24 -6.31 0.59
C ILE A 234 -2.15 -5.94 1.60
N ASP A 235 -2.40 -6.24 2.87
CA ASP A 235 -1.46 -6.13 4.00
C ASP A 235 -0.86 -4.74 4.18
N PHE A 236 -1.57 -3.84 4.85
CA PHE A 236 -1.13 -2.45 5.07
C PHE A 236 -0.51 -2.22 6.46
N ASN A 237 -0.10 -3.28 7.16
CA ASN A 237 0.62 -3.18 8.43
C ASN A 237 2.00 -2.50 8.26
N GLY A 238 2.48 -2.41 7.03
CA GLY A 238 3.65 -1.61 6.64
C GLY A 238 3.37 -0.13 6.38
N ALA A 239 2.18 0.41 6.69
CA ALA A 239 1.84 1.83 6.51
C ALA A 239 1.99 2.67 7.79
N LEU A 240 1.83 3.98 7.64
CA LEU A 240 1.93 5.00 8.69
C LEU A 240 3.24 4.90 9.48
N GLY A 241 3.17 4.83 10.80
CA GLY A 241 4.34 4.63 11.66
C GLY A 241 4.62 3.16 12.00
N CYS A 242 3.92 2.21 11.38
CA CYS A 242 3.96 0.78 11.70
C CYS A 242 4.87 -0.02 10.76
N TRP A 243 5.51 -1.04 11.32
CA TRP A 243 6.24 -2.10 10.63
C TRP A 243 6.04 -3.42 11.37
N ASN A 244 5.20 -4.31 10.83
CA ASN A 244 4.88 -5.61 11.43
C ASN A 244 4.45 -5.51 12.92
N GLY A 245 3.59 -4.54 13.23
CA GLY A 245 3.08 -4.28 14.57
C GLY A 245 4.05 -3.57 15.50
N ARG A 246 5.20 -3.10 15.03
CA ARG A 246 6.17 -2.31 15.81
C ARG A 246 6.44 -0.96 15.15
N PRO A 247 6.95 0.05 15.87
CA PRO A 247 7.32 1.32 15.26
C PRO A 247 8.35 1.12 14.15
N LYS A 248 8.18 1.83 13.03
CA LYS A 248 9.17 1.83 11.93
C LYS A 248 10.55 2.26 12.42
N ALA A 249 11.57 1.65 11.86
CA ALA A 249 12.93 2.16 11.97
C ALA A 249 13.06 3.48 11.18
N PRO A 250 13.87 4.46 11.63
CA PRO A 250 13.97 5.79 11.01
C PRO A 250 14.35 5.82 9.53
N TRP A 251 15.07 4.79 9.05
CA TRP A 251 15.49 4.70 7.66
C TRP A 251 14.36 4.34 6.68
N ARG A 252 13.23 3.83 7.18
CA ARG A 252 12.11 3.35 6.36
C ARG A 252 11.37 4.54 5.75
N GLY A 253 11.41 4.65 4.43
CA GLY A 253 10.96 5.82 3.67
C GLY A 253 12.10 6.57 2.98
N TRP A 254 13.36 6.27 3.32
CA TRP A 254 14.54 6.98 2.83
C TRP A 254 15.47 6.12 1.97
N ARG A 255 15.54 4.81 2.25
CA ARG A 255 16.38 3.86 1.50
C ARG A 255 15.77 2.47 1.49
N TYR A 256 16.23 1.64 0.55
CA TYR A 256 15.88 0.22 0.54
C TYR A 256 16.54 -0.52 1.72
N ALA A 257 15.97 -1.64 2.18
CA ALA A 257 16.66 -2.44 3.20
C ALA A 257 17.95 -3.03 2.65
N TRP A 258 17.88 -3.47 1.39
CA TRP A 258 19.02 -3.88 0.60
C TRP A 258 19.29 -2.83 -0.47
N ASP A 259 20.04 -1.79 -0.09
CA ASP A 259 20.31 -0.65 -0.97
C ASP A 259 21.71 -0.77 -1.58
N VAL A 260 21.79 -1.30 -2.81
CA VAL A 260 23.06 -1.53 -3.52
C VAL A 260 23.75 -0.19 -3.83
N GLU A 261 22.99 0.85 -4.13
CA GLU A 261 23.52 2.18 -4.42
C GLU A 261 24.24 2.75 -3.20
N TRP A 262 23.61 2.68 -2.01
CA TRP A 262 24.24 3.12 -0.76
C TRP A 262 25.42 2.24 -0.33
N GLN A 263 25.42 0.95 -0.65
CA GLN A 263 26.58 0.07 -0.40
C GLN A 263 27.79 0.51 -1.23
N VAL A 264 27.59 0.78 -2.52
CA VAL A 264 28.65 1.27 -3.42
C VAL A 264 29.11 2.67 -3.00
N LEU A 265 28.17 3.59 -2.76
CA LEU A 265 28.49 4.96 -2.35
C LEU A 265 29.20 4.98 -0.99
N GLY A 266 28.76 4.17 -0.04
CA GLY A 266 29.40 4.02 1.26
C GLY A 266 30.83 3.51 1.13
N ALA A 267 31.08 2.52 0.27
CA ALA A 267 32.42 2.00 0.01
C ALA A 267 33.32 3.06 -0.64
N LEU A 268 32.85 3.76 -1.67
CA LEU A 268 33.62 4.79 -2.40
C LEU A 268 33.90 6.02 -1.54
N THR A 269 33.04 6.34 -0.58
CA THR A 269 33.19 7.49 0.32
C THR A 269 33.77 7.11 1.67
N LEU A 270 34.20 5.85 1.86
CA LEU A 270 34.69 5.33 3.14
C LEU A 270 33.73 5.62 4.32
N GLY A 271 32.42 5.60 4.06
CA GLY A 271 31.37 5.85 5.04
C GLY A 271 31.09 7.33 5.36
N LEU A 272 31.68 8.28 4.62
CA LEU A 272 31.40 9.71 4.78
C LEU A 272 30.00 10.10 4.27
N ALA A 273 29.55 9.49 3.17
CA ALA A 273 28.18 9.69 2.70
C ALA A 273 27.20 8.91 3.58
N ARG A 274 26.19 9.61 4.11
CA ARG A 274 25.12 9.02 4.92
C ARG A 274 23.75 9.32 4.32
N PRO A 275 22.80 8.38 4.40
CA PRO A 275 21.42 8.65 4.01
C PRO A 275 20.83 9.75 4.90
N GLY A 276 20.06 10.67 4.30
CA GLY A 276 19.62 11.92 4.92
C GLY A 276 18.52 11.83 5.99
N TYR A 277 18.30 10.66 6.60
CA TYR A 277 17.30 10.52 7.66
C TYR A 277 17.87 10.85 9.03
N ALA A 278 17.03 11.43 9.90
CA ALA A 278 17.37 11.61 11.31
C ALA A 278 17.30 10.26 12.04
N ALA A 279 18.45 9.77 12.52
CA ALA A 279 18.53 8.48 13.20
C ALA A 279 17.80 8.46 14.56
N ASP A 280 17.55 9.64 15.12
CA ASP A 280 16.92 9.92 16.40
C ASP A 280 15.48 10.40 16.28
N GLN A 281 14.83 10.26 15.11
CA GLN A 281 13.39 10.47 14.97
C GLN A 281 12.66 9.85 16.16
N PRO A 282 11.68 10.50 16.80
CA PRO A 282 11.02 9.98 18.01
C PRO A 282 9.87 9.01 17.68
N VAL A 283 9.56 8.09 18.61
CA VAL A 283 8.28 7.35 18.59
C VAL A 283 7.26 8.31 19.19
N ILE A 284 6.22 8.65 18.42
CA ILE A 284 5.23 9.64 18.83
C ILE A 284 4.39 9.09 19.99
N SER A 285 3.90 7.88 19.82
CA SER A 285 3.22 7.08 20.85
C SER A 285 3.28 5.60 20.45
N THR A 286 2.89 4.71 21.35
CA THR A 286 2.76 3.28 21.04
C THR A 286 1.72 3.01 19.94
N ALA A 287 0.68 3.85 19.83
CA ALA A 287 -0.39 3.76 18.83
C ALA A 287 -0.02 4.39 17.46
N VAL A 288 0.82 5.42 17.44
CA VAL A 288 1.20 6.12 16.19
C VAL A 288 2.50 5.57 15.57
N GLY A 289 3.46 5.16 16.40
CA GLY A 289 4.77 4.70 15.92
C GLY A 289 5.68 5.83 15.42
N ARG A 290 6.44 5.59 14.34
CA ARG A 290 7.35 6.57 13.72
C ARG A 290 6.79 7.12 12.41
N LEU A 291 6.09 8.24 12.49
CA LEU A 291 5.53 8.93 11.33
C LEU A 291 5.67 10.43 11.54
N ASP A 292 6.17 11.14 10.55
CA ASP A 292 6.25 12.60 10.52
C ASP A 292 5.84 13.13 9.13
N SER A 293 5.86 14.45 8.94
CA SER A 293 5.72 15.10 7.63
C SER A 293 7.06 15.55 7.03
N ALA A 294 8.17 15.20 7.69
CA ALA A 294 9.53 15.57 7.32
C ALA A 294 10.16 14.50 6.42
N PHE A 295 9.78 14.49 5.14
CA PHE A 295 10.29 13.53 4.16
C PHE A 295 10.43 14.16 2.77
N GLU A 296 11.18 13.53 1.88
CA GLU A 296 11.34 14.00 0.50
C GLU A 296 10.43 13.20 -0.47
N PRO A 297 9.33 13.78 -0.99
CA PRO A 297 8.34 13.05 -1.79
C PRO A 297 8.92 12.35 -3.02
N MET A 298 9.75 13.05 -3.78
CA MET A 298 10.26 12.58 -5.07
C MET A 298 11.43 11.60 -4.95
N THR A 299 12.04 11.49 -3.76
CA THR A 299 13.11 10.54 -3.46
C THR A 299 12.70 9.51 -2.41
N TRP A 300 11.46 9.54 -1.91
CA TRP A 300 10.93 8.53 -1.00
C TRP A 300 11.09 7.13 -1.58
N ARG A 301 11.52 6.19 -0.74
CA ARG A 301 11.75 4.79 -1.07
C ARG A 301 11.01 3.87 -0.11
N GLY A 302 10.32 2.89 -0.67
CA GLY A 302 9.83 1.75 0.10
C GLY A 302 10.99 0.88 0.59
N GLN A 303 10.67 -0.23 1.25
CA GLN A 303 11.69 -1.16 1.69
C GLN A 303 12.32 -1.91 0.52
N TYR A 304 11.53 -2.25 -0.49
CA TYR A 304 11.95 -3.01 -1.66
C TYR A 304 11.96 -2.10 -2.89
N PRO A 305 12.96 -2.24 -3.79
CA PRO A 305 12.90 -1.60 -5.09
C PRO A 305 11.69 -2.10 -5.89
N VAL A 306 10.96 -1.17 -6.50
CA VAL A 306 9.83 -1.44 -7.39
C VAL A 306 10.07 -0.69 -8.68
N THR A 307 10.36 -1.41 -9.77
CA THR A 307 10.72 -0.80 -11.06
C THR A 307 9.66 0.14 -11.61
N ALA A 308 8.38 -0.10 -11.33
CA ALA A 308 7.30 0.81 -11.69
C ALA A 308 7.48 2.20 -11.04
N PHE A 309 7.93 2.25 -9.78
CA PHE A 309 8.14 3.49 -9.04
C PHE A 309 9.30 4.31 -9.66
N ASP A 310 10.34 3.63 -10.14
CA ASP A 310 11.48 4.26 -10.83
C ASP A 310 11.11 4.82 -12.22
N ARG A 311 9.97 4.39 -12.78
CA ARG A 311 9.43 4.86 -14.07
C ARG A 311 8.37 5.95 -13.93
N MET A 312 8.10 6.42 -12.71
CA MET A 312 7.12 7.47 -12.51
C MET A 312 7.56 8.77 -13.18
N THR A 313 6.77 9.24 -14.14
CA THR A 313 7.01 10.51 -14.82
C THR A 313 6.38 11.69 -14.05
N PRO A 314 6.75 12.94 -14.34
CA PRO A 314 6.05 14.11 -13.80
C PRO A 314 4.54 14.12 -14.11
N ALA A 315 4.13 13.58 -15.27
CA ALA A 315 2.71 13.46 -15.63
C ALA A 315 1.97 12.44 -14.75
N ASP A 316 2.59 11.30 -14.45
CA ASP A 316 2.06 10.30 -13.52
C ASP A 316 1.94 10.87 -12.10
N ALA A 317 2.96 11.65 -11.68
CA ALA A 317 2.98 12.33 -10.38
C ALA A 317 1.84 13.35 -10.25
N ARG A 318 1.66 14.23 -11.25
CA ARG A 318 0.57 15.22 -11.27
C ARG A 318 -0.79 14.54 -11.21
N TRP A 319 -0.98 13.45 -11.98
CA TRP A 319 -2.20 12.67 -11.95
C TRP A 319 -2.51 12.14 -10.54
N MET A 320 -1.52 11.56 -9.85
CA MET A 320 -1.72 11.07 -8.49
C MET A 320 -2.01 12.21 -7.50
N VAL A 321 -1.35 13.35 -7.61
CA VAL A 321 -1.65 14.53 -6.79
C VAL A 321 -3.09 14.99 -7.00
N THR A 322 -3.59 15.03 -8.23
CA THR A 322 -5.01 15.34 -8.50
C THR A 322 -5.93 14.34 -7.78
N ARG A 323 -5.62 13.04 -7.79
CA ARG A 323 -6.41 12.02 -7.07
C ARG A 323 -6.37 12.23 -5.56
N MET A 324 -5.20 12.54 -4.99
CA MET A 324 -5.04 12.82 -3.55
C MET A 324 -5.83 14.06 -3.10
N LEU A 325 -5.85 15.11 -3.92
CA LEU A 325 -6.55 16.36 -3.61
C LEU A 325 -8.07 16.26 -3.79
N ARG A 326 -8.58 15.25 -4.50
CA ARG A 326 -10.03 14.97 -4.56
C ARG A 326 -10.61 14.43 -3.26
N LEU A 327 -9.80 13.81 -2.40
CA LEU A 327 -10.22 13.46 -1.05
C LEU A 327 -10.35 14.74 -0.23
N SER A 328 -11.57 15.08 0.17
CA SER A 328 -11.82 16.31 0.94
C SER A 328 -11.22 16.23 2.36
N GLU A 329 -11.06 17.38 3.03
CA GLU A 329 -10.61 17.38 4.44
C GLU A 329 -11.54 16.55 5.33
N ALA A 330 -12.85 16.63 5.11
CA ALA A 330 -13.87 15.88 5.85
C ALA A 330 -13.76 14.36 5.59
N GLN A 331 -13.52 13.95 4.35
CA GLN A 331 -13.26 12.54 4.03
C GLN A 331 -11.98 12.04 4.68
N LEU A 332 -10.94 12.89 4.76
CA LEU A 332 -9.71 12.57 5.48
C LEU A 332 -9.95 12.43 6.99
N ASP A 333 -10.82 13.24 7.58
CA ASP A 333 -11.25 13.09 8.98
C ASP A 333 -11.96 11.74 9.19
N GLU A 334 -12.88 11.37 8.29
CA GLU A 334 -13.58 10.08 8.31
C GLU A 334 -12.64 8.88 8.17
N VAL A 335 -11.65 8.97 7.27
CA VAL A 335 -10.62 7.97 7.08
C VAL A 335 -9.82 7.75 8.36
N VAL A 336 -9.40 8.82 9.04
CA VAL A 336 -8.63 8.72 10.29
C VAL A 336 -9.50 8.24 11.44
N ALA A 337 -10.78 8.63 11.49
CA ALA A 337 -11.74 8.14 12.47
C ALA A 337 -11.92 6.62 12.41
N ALA A 338 -11.84 6.01 11.20
CA ALA A 338 -11.86 4.56 11.05
C ALA A 338 -10.64 3.86 11.68
N GLY A 339 -9.57 4.61 11.94
CA GLY A 339 -8.42 4.16 12.72
C GLY A 339 -8.73 3.98 14.20
N ALA A 340 -9.90 4.43 14.70
CA ALA A 340 -10.44 4.17 16.05
C ALA A 340 -9.40 4.29 17.19
N TYR A 341 -8.66 5.37 17.21
CA TYR A 341 -7.70 5.68 18.27
C TYR A 341 -8.43 5.99 19.58
N SER A 342 -7.95 5.44 20.70
CA SER A 342 -8.51 5.75 22.03
C SER A 342 -8.17 7.17 22.48
N ARG A 343 -6.99 7.66 22.12
CA ARG A 343 -6.54 9.02 22.42
C ARG A 343 -6.83 9.96 21.26
N ALA A 344 -7.56 11.04 21.55
CA ALA A 344 -7.82 12.10 20.57
C ALA A 344 -6.52 12.71 20.02
N GLU A 345 -5.48 12.82 20.85
CA GLU A 345 -4.16 13.33 20.46
C GLU A 345 -3.51 12.51 19.32
N ASP A 346 -3.60 11.17 19.38
CA ASP A 346 -3.04 10.29 18.36
C ASP A 346 -3.81 10.42 17.03
N SER A 347 -5.14 10.47 17.10
CA SER A 347 -6.01 10.71 15.94
C SER A 347 -5.71 12.06 15.28
N MET A 348 -5.65 13.13 16.08
CA MET A 348 -5.33 14.48 15.61
C MET A 348 -3.92 14.55 15.00
N TYR A 349 -2.95 13.83 15.60
CA TYR A 349 -1.59 13.75 15.08
C TYR A 349 -1.56 13.11 13.68
N ILE A 350 -2.17 11.92 13.52
CA ILE A 350 -2.24 11.23 12.23
C ILE A 350 -2.93 12.12 11.19
N ARG A 351 -4.06 12.73 11.54
CA ARG A 351 -4.81 13.58 10.63
C ARG A 351 -4.01 14.79 10.15
N ARG A 352 -3.32 15.47 11.06
CA ARG A 352 -2.44 16.59 10.74
C ARG A 352 -1.30 16.14 9.83
N VAL A 353 -0.59 15.07 10.20
CA VAL A 353 0.56 14.58 9.42
C VAL A 353 0.14 14.10 8.03
N LEU A 354 -1.00 13.43 7.86
CA LEU A 354 -1.51 13.09 6.53
C LEU A 354 -1.80 14.33 5.68
N GLY A 355 -2.39 15.38 6.27
CA GLY A 355 -2.61 16.65 5.58
C GLY A 355 -1.29 17.32 5.15
N GLU A 356 -0.34 17.44 6.06
CA GLU A 356 0.99 18.02 5.80
C GLU A 356 1.77 17.23 4.75
N ARG A 357 1.77 15.89 4.83
CA ARG A 357 2.42 15.02 3.84
C ARG A 357 1.81 15.19 2.46
N ARG A 358 0.48 15.27 2.36
CA ARG A 358 -0.20 15.52 1.07
C ARG A 358 0.17 16.88 0.50
N ALA A 359 0.18 17.92 1.33
CA ALA A 359 0.58 19.27 0.90
C ALA A 359 2.04 19.30 0.40
N ARG A 360 2.95 18.62 1.09
CA ARG A 360 4.35 18.52 0.68
C ARG A 360 4.53 17.77 -0.64
N ILE A 361 3.77 16.69 -0.87
CA ILE A 361 3.76 16.00 -2.17
C ILE A 361 3.25 16.94 -3.26
N ALA A 362 2.13 17.64 -3.03
CA ALA A 362 1.56 18.57 -4.00
C ALA A 362 2.55 19.69 -4.36
N ALA A 363 3.23 20.27 -3.37
CA ALA A 363 4.25 21.29 -3.58
C ALA A 363 5.46 20.77 -4.38
N ALA A 364 5.96 19.57 -4.04
CA ALA A 364 7.10 18.96 -4.73
C ALA A 364 6.81 18.61 -6.20
N VAL A 365 5.56 18.26 -6.52
CA VAL A 365 5.12 17.94 -7.89
C VAL A 365 4.73 19.19 -8.69
N GLY A 366 4.19 20.22 -8.02
CA GLY A 366 3.77 21.47 -8.67
C GLY A 366 4.91 22.46 -8.94
N GLY A 367 6.02 22.37 -8.21
CA GLY A 367 7.19 23.25 -8.37
C GLY A 367 8.24 22.77 -9.38
N GLY A 368 7.99 21.68 -10.11
CA GLY A 368 8.96 21.03 -11.01
C GLY A 368 8.50 20.83 -12.44
#